data_AF-A0A553WKY0-F1
#
_entry.id   AF-A0A553WKY0-F1
#
_cell.length_a   1.000
_cell.length_b   1.000
_cell.length_c   1.000
_cell.angle_alpha   90.00
_cell.angle_beta   90.00
_cell.angle_gamma   90.00
#
_symmetry.space_group_name_H-M   'P 1'
#
loop_
_entity.id
_entity.type
_entity.pdbx_description
1 polymer ?
#
loop_
_entity_poly.entity_id
_entity_poly.type
_entity_poly.pdbx_seq_one_letter_code
_entity_poly.pdbx_strand_id
1 'polypeptide(L)'
;MQEILQQLAERWIVYKIDLTNFVGLTNDAMHIHISLLLLLVSAILFRRRPDSIWCWLVVFCAELFNEYADIRGAAPDEATLDAAIHDIYNTMFWPTVILLLGRFLFPPRAKKGKNKEAVSSDLPDQSFKESATV
;
A
#
# COMPACT_ATOMS: atom_id res chain seq x y z
N MET A 1 -16.62 -27.08 -9.13
CA MET A 1 -15.71 -25.95 -8.87
C MET A 1 -16.44 -24.75 -8.29
N GLN A 2 -17.63 -24.38 -8.79
CA GLN A 2 -18.42 -23.27 -8.23
C GLN A 2 -18.94 -23.54 -6.81
N GLU A 3 -19.33 -24.76 -6.48
CA GLU A 3 -19.80 -25.10 -5.12
C GLU A 3 -18.73 -24.96 -4.03
N ILE A 4 -17.47 -25.28 -4.35
CA ILE A 4 -16.34 -25.09 -3.41
C ILE A 4 -16.15 -23.61 -3.12
N LEU A 5 -16.27 -22.76 -4.14
CA LEU A 5 -16.13 -21.30 -3.98
C LEU A 5 -17.29 -20.72 -3.17
N GLN A 6 -18.51 -21.22 -3.34
CA GLN A 6 -19.66 -20.81 -2.54
C GLN A 6 -19.51 -21.23 -1.08
N GLN A 7 -19.11 -22.48 -0.80
CA GLN A 7 -18.86 -22.93 0.58
C GLN A 7 -17.76 -22.12 1.28
N LEU A 8 -16.70 -21.75 0.55
CA LEU A 8 -15.65 -20.89 1.10
C LEU A 8 -16.16 -19.48 1.39
N ALA A 9 -17.00 -18.91 0.52
CA ALA A 9 -17.61 -17.61 0.73
C ALA A 9 -18.57 -17.59 1.94
N GLU A 10 -19.43 -18.60 2.06
CA GLU A 10 -20.34 -18.74 3.21
C GLU A 10 -19.55 -18.87 4.53
N ARG A 11 -18.50 -19.71 4.55
CA ARG A 11 -17.64 -19.84 5.74
C ARG A 11 -16.89 -18.55 6.07
N TRP A 12 -16.46 -17.82 5.06
CA TRP A 12 -15.81 -16.52 5.23
C TRP A 12 -16.77 -15.51 5.88
N ILE A 13 -18.00 -15.43 5.40
CA ILE A 13 -19.02 -14.51 5.93
C ILE A 13 -19.36 -14.84 7.38
N VAL A 14 -19.58 -16.12 7.70
CA VAL A 14 -19.83 -16.55 9.08
C VAL A 14 -18.67 -16.18 9.99
N TYR A 15 -17.42 -16.39 9.53
CA TYR A 15 -16.24 -16.00 10.29
C TYR A 15 -16.12 -14.48 10.48
N LYS A 16 -16.41 -13.69 9.44
CA LYS A 16 -16.46 -12.21 9.52
C LYS A 16 -17.44 -11.77 10.59
N ILE A 17 -18.67 -12.31 10.56
CA ILE A 17 -19.74 -11.98 11.52
C ILE A 17 -19.36 -12.38 12.95
N ASP A 18 -18.81 -13.58 13.15
CA ASP A 18 -18.36 -14.04 14.46
C ASP A 18 -17.21 -13.19 15.00
N LEU A 19 -16.29 -12.75 14.13
CA LEU A 19 -15.20 -11.85 14.50
C LEU A 19 -15.73 -10.47 14.91
N THR A 20 -16.68 -9.89 14.14
CA THR A 20 -17.33 -8.62 14.49
C THR A 20 -18.02 -8.73 15.85
N ASN A 21 -18.80 -9.79 16.07
CA ASN A 21 -19.53 -10.04 17.31
C ASN A 21 -18.59 -10.24 18.50
N PHE A 22 -17.45 -10.92 18.31
CA PHE A 22 -16.47 -11.15 19.36
C PHE A 22 -15.72 -9.87 19.75
N VAL A 23 -15.38 -9.03 18.76
CA VAL A 23 -14.67 -7.76 18.98
C VAL A 23 -15.62 -6.70 19.57
N GLY A 24 -16.92 -6.81 19.34
CA GLY A 24 -17.93 -5.87 19.86
C GLY A 24 -17.77 -4.45 19.29
N LEU A 25 -17.05 -4.32 18.17
CA LEU A 25 -16.88 -3.07 17.45
C LEU A 25 -18.07 -2.86 16.52
N THR A 26 -18.42 -1.59 16.30
CA THR A 26 -19.33 -1.22 15.22
C THR A 26 -18.72 -1.62 13.87
N ASN A 27 -19.56 -1.96 12.90
CA ASN A 27 -19.14 -2.42 11.58
C ASN A 27 -18.16 -1.40 10.93
N ASP A 28 -18.49 -0.11 11.01
CA ASP A 28 -17.65 1.00 10.52
C ASP A 28 -16.26 1.03 11.17
N ALA A 29 -16.19 0.82 12.49
CA ALA A 29 -14.93 0.86 13.21
C ALA A 29 -14.04 -0.33 12.83
N MET A 30 -14.64 -1.51 12.62
CA MET A 30 -13.88 -2.69 12.20
C MET A 30 -13.20 -2.47 10.85
N HIS A 31 -13.91 -1.90 9.88
CA HIS A 31 -13.37 -1.57 8.57
C HIS A 31 -12.13 -0.66 8.63
N ILE A 32 -12.19 0.39 9.46
CA ILE A 32 -11.05 1.28 9.70
C ILE A 32 -9.86 0.54 10.32
N HIS A 33 -10.08 -0.32 11.31
CA HIS A 33 -8.99 -1.03 11.99
C HIS A 33 -8.36 -2.10 11.08
N ILE A 34 -9.18 -2.83 10.31
CA ILE A 34 -8.71 -3.83 9.35
C ILE A 34 -7.88 -3.15 8.25
N SER A 35 -8.31 -2.00 7.74
CA SER A 35 -7.57 -1.30 6.68
C SER A 35 -6.18 -0.86 7.14
N LEU A 36 -6.08 -0.33 8.36
CA LEU A 36 -4.80 0.04 8.98
C LEU A 36 -3.92 -1.19 9.24
N LEU A 37 -4.50 -2.28 9.73
CA LEU A 37 -3.78 -3.53 9.95
C LEU A 37 -3.23 -4.08 8.63
N LEU A 38 -4.04 -4.12 7.57
CA LEU A 38 -3.61 -4.53 6.23
C LEU A 38 -2.52 -3.62 5.66
N LEU A 39 -2.61 -2.31 5.89
CA LEU A 39 -1.57 -1.38 5.48
C LEU A 39 -0.23 -1.69 6.17
N LEU A 40 -0.25 -1.98 7.48
CA LEU A 40 0.94 -2.34 8.24
C LEU A 40 1.50 -3.71 7.83
N VAL A 41 0.64 -4.72 7.68
CA VAL A 41 1.03 -6.06 7.24
C VAL A 41 1.65 -6.00 5.84
N SER A 42 1.03 -5.25 4.92
CA SER A 42 1.59 -5.07 3.58
C SER A 42 2.94 -4.35 3.62
N ALA A 43 3.10 -3.31 4.45
CA ALA A 43 4.39 -2.64 4.65
C ALA A 43 5.48 -3.60 5.15
N ILE A 44 5.15 -4.47 6.11
CA ILE A 44 6.06 -5.51 6.63
C ILE A 44 6.42 -6.52 5.52
N LEU A 45 5.41 -7.03 4.80
CA LEU A 45 5.59 -8.06 3.77
C LEU A 45 6.42 -7.56 2.59
N PHE A 46 6.12 -6.37 2.08
CA PHE A 46 6.87 -5.74 1.00
C PHE A 46 8.18 -5.11 1.48
N ARG A 47 8.45 -5.11 2.80
CA ARG A 47 9.57 -4.42 3.45
C ARG A 47 9.69 -2.97 2.96
N ARG A 48 8.54 -2.34 2.74
CA ARG A 48 8.43 -0.95 2.27
C ARG A 48 7.79 -0.12 3.35
N ARG A 49 7.95 1.19 3.21
CA ARG A 49 7.26 2.13 4.08
C ARG A 49 5.74 2.07 3.79
N PRO A 50 4.90 2.31 4.80
CA PRO A 50 3.43 2.28 4.64
C PRO A 50 2.90 3.38 3.71
N ASP A 51 3.68 4.42 3.41
CA ASP A 51 3.40 5.45 2.41
C ASP A 51 3.72 5.01 0.96
N SER A 52 3.99 3.72 0.74
CA SER A 52 4.19 3.18 -0.59
C SER A 52 2.84 2.94 -1.28
N ILE A 53 2.71 3.39 -2.53
CA ILE A 53 1.53 3.13 -3.36
C ILE A 53 1.21 1.63 -3.51
N TRP A 54 2.22 0.77 -3.37
CA TRP A 54 2.04 -0.68 -3.37
C TRP A 54 1.29 -1.19 -2.14
N CYS A 55 1.58 -0.64 -0.96
CA CYS A 55 0.86 -0.99 0.27
C CYS A 55 -0.59 -0.52 0.19
N TRP A 56 -0.81 0.68 -0.35
CA TRP A 56 -2.15 1.22 -0.63
C TRP A 56 -2.94 0.35 -1.61
N LEU A 57 -2.32 -0.09 -2.72
CA LEU A 57 -2.98 -0.96 -3.71
C LEU A 57 -3.38 -2.31 -3.12
N VAL A 58 -2.60 -2.85 -2.20
CA VAL A 58 -2.92 -4.12 -1.53
C VAL A 58 -4.17 -3.97 -0.67
N VAL A 59 -4.27 -2.88 0.09
CA VAL A 59 -5.48 -2.58 0.89
C VAL A 59 -6.69 -2.42 -0.02
N PHE A 60 -6.56 -1.66 -1.10
CA PHE A 60 -7.64 -1.45 -2.08
C PHE A 60 -8.12 -2.75 -2.73
N CYS A 61 -7.18 -3.62 -3.15
CA CYS A 61 -7.54 -4.92 -3.73
C CYS A 61 -8.20 -5.84 -2.71
N ALA A 62 -7.76 -5.81 -1.44
CA ALA A 62 -8.34 -6.63 -0.38
C ALA A 62 -9.77 -6.20 -0.05
N GLU A 63 -10.02 -4.90 0.02
CA GLU A 63 -11.34 -4.30 0.18
C GLU A 63 -12.28 -4.68 -0.98
N LEU A 64 -11.85 -4.49 -2.23
CA LEU A 64 -12.64 -4.88 -3.40
C LEU A 64 -13.00 -6.36 -3.39
N PHE A 65 -12.07 -7.23 -2.94
CA PHE A 65 -12.35 -8.65 -2.81
C PHE A 65 -13.35 -8.94 -1.70
N ASN A 66 -13.28 -8.20 -0.58
CA ASN A 66 -14.23 -8.34 0.52
C ASN A 66 -15.65 -7.95 0.09
N GLU A 67 -15.83 -6.78 -0.53
CA GLU A 67 -17.12 -6.33 -1.06
C GLU A 67 -17.68 -7.29 -2.11
N TYR A 68 -16.81 -7.80 -2.99
CA TYR A 68 -17.21 -8.80 -3.98
C TYR A 68 -17.67 -10.11 -3.34
N ALA A 69 -17.04 -10.53 -2.24
CA ALA A 69 -17.44 -11.71 -1.48
C ALA A 69 -18.79 -11.50 -0.77
N ASP A 70 -19.01 -10.33 -0.18
CA ASP A 70 -20.27 -9.97 0.49
C ASP A 70 -21.44 -9.92 -0.50
N ILE A 71 -21.25 -9.32 -1.68
CA ILE A 71 -22.27 -9.30 -2.76
C ILE A 71 -22.59 -10.72 -3.28
N ARG A 72 -21.60 -11.60 -3.36
CA ARG A 72 -21.79 -12.98 -3.87
C ARG A 72 -22.34 -13.95 -2.85
N GLY A 73 -22.05 -13.74 -1.57
CA GLY A 73 -22.43 -14.67 -0.51
C GLY A 73 -23.82 -14.47 0.07
N ALA A 74 -24.64 -13.60 -0.54
CA ALA A 74 -26.06 -13.43 -0.19
C ALA A 74 -26.30 -13.04 1.28
N ALA A 75 -25.51 -12.10 1.82
CA ALA A 75 -25.85 -11.43 3.08
C ALA A 75 -27.05 -10.48 2.82
N PRO A 76 -28.26 -10.74 3.36
CA PRO A 76 -29.47 -10.03 2.92
C PRO A 76 -29.56 -8.57 3.39
N ASP A 77 -28.81 -8.19 4.43
CA ASP A 77 -28.91 -6.86 5.07
C ASP A 77 -27.79 -5.87 4.68
N GLU A 78 -26.67 -6.32 4.11
CA GLU A 78 -25.53 -5.46 3.72
C GLU A 78 -25.41 -5.25 2.19
N ALA A 79 -26.24 -5.92 1.38
CA ALA A 79 -26.18 -5.88 -0.09
C ALA A 79 -26.76 -4.58 -0.72
N THR A 80 -26.71 -3.46 -0.01
CA THR A 80 -27.05 -2.15 -0.58
C THR A 80 -25.79 -1.47 -1.08
N LEU A 81 -25.87 -0.88 -2.27
CA LEU A 81 -24.73 -0.16 -2.87
C LEU A 81 -24.22 0.97 -1.95
N ASP A 82 -25.10 1.53 -1.13
CA ASP A 82 -24.80 2.60 -0.19
C ASP A 82 -23.90 2.12 0.97
N ALA A 83 -24.18 0.93 1.53
CA ALA A 83 -23.36 0.32 2.57
C ALA A 83 -21.96 -0.03 2.03
N ALA A 84 -21.88 -0.67 0.86
CA ALA A 84 -20.61 -0.98 0.20
C ALA A 84 -19.78 0.28 -0.10
N ILE A 85 -20.42 1.37 -0.54
CA ILE A 85 -19.75 2.64 -0.74
C ILE A 85 -19.25 3.22 0.59
N HIS A 86 -20.06 3.13 1.66
CA HIS A 86 -19.68 3.61 2.98
C HIS A 86 -18.47 2.84 3.55
N ASP A 87 -18.47 1.52 3.40
CA ASP A 87 -17.39 0.65 3.81
C ASP A 87 -16.10 0.94 3.02
N ILE A 88 -16.24 1.23 1.71
CA ILE A 88 -15.11 1.67 0.89
C ILE A 88 -14.52 2.99 1.39
N TYR A 89 -15.38 3.96 1.70
CA TYR A 89 -14.93 5.23 2.26
C TYR A 89 -14.19 5.05 3.59
N ASN A 90 -14.76 4.30 4.52
CA ASN A 90 -14.17 4.08 5.85
C ASN A 90 -12.83 3.33 5.78
N THR A 91 -12.75 2.33 4.91
CA THR A 91 -11.57 1.50 4.75
C THR A 91 -10.45 2.25 4.02
N MET A 92 -10.73 3.04 2.97
CA MET A 92 -9.70 3.72 2.16
C MET A 92 -9.35 5.14 2.61
N PHE A 93 -10.17 5.79 3.45
CA PHE A 93 -9.91 7.16 3.91
C PHE A 93 -8.55 7.27 4.63
N TRP A 94 -8.27 6.42 5.62
CA TRP A 94 -7.00 6.49 6.34
C TRP A 94 -5.78 6.06 5.50
N PRO A 95 -5.82 4.97 4.73
CA PRO A 95 -4.74 4.61 3.80
C PRO A 95 -4.39 5.73 2.80
N THR A 96 -5.39 6.43 2.25
CA THR A 96 -5.15 7.56 1.34
C THR A 96 -4.51 8.75 2.07
N VAL A 97 -5.00 9.09 3.26
CA VAL A 97 -4.42 10.14 4.11
C VAL A 97 -2.97 9.81 4.47
N ILE A 98 -2.66 8.57 4.86
CA ILE A 98 -1.29 8.13 5.19
C ILE A 98 -0.38 8.19 3.96
N LEU A 99 -0.87 7.76 2.78
CA LEU A 99 -0.13 7.85 1.52
C LEU A 99 0.24 9.30 1.18
N LEU A 100 -0.73 10.21 1.27
CA LEU A 100 -0.53 11.63 0.99
C LEU A 100 0.40 12.27 2.02
N LEU A 101 0.10 12.13 3.32
CA LEU A 101 0.91 12.69 4.40
C LEU A 101 2.34 12.14 4.37
N GLY A 102 2.52 10.84 4.15
CA GLY A 102 3.83 10.23 4.04
C GLY A 102 4.65 10.82 2.88
N ARG A 103 4.00 11.04 1.72
CA ARG A 103 4.66 11.66 0.57
C ARG A 103 5.02 13.13 0.80
N PHE A 104 4.19 13.87 1.52
CA PHE A 104 4.43 15.29 1.83
C PHE A 104 5.45 15.48 2.97
N LEU A 105 5.35 14.70 4.04
CA LEU A 105 6.21 14.81 5.23
C LEU A 105 7.57 14.14 5.04
N PHE A 106 7.63 13.06 4.25
CA PHE A 106 8.85 12.30 4.00
C PHE A 106 9.10 12.19 2.48
N PRO A 107 9.31 13.31 1.78
CA PRO A 107 9.57 13.28 0.35
C PRO A 107 10.72 12.30 0.06
N PRO A 108 10.59 11.45 -0.99
CA PRO A 108 11.64 10.53 -1.35
C PRO A 108 12.92 11.33 -1.51
N ARG A 109 13.97 10.97 -0.74
CA ARG A 109 15.28 11.60 -0.89
C ARG A 109 15.62 11.56 -2.37
N ALA A 110 15.60 12.72 -3.02
CA ALA A 110 16.01 12.83 -4.40
C ALA A 110 17.36 12.13 -4.50
N LYS A 111 17.50 11.15 -5.41
CA LYS A 111 18.80 10.56 -5.72
C LYS A 111 19.69 11.73 -6.12
N LYS A 112 20.54 12.18 -5.18
CA LYS A 112 21.55 13.20 -5.43
C LYS A 112 22.31 12.71 -6.66
N GLY A 113 22.19 13.46 -7.76
CA GLY A 113 22.56 12.98 -9.08
C GLY A 113 23.96 12.36 -9.08
N LYS A 114 24.07 11.15 -9.65
CA LYS A 114 25.34 10.62 -10.15
C LYS A 114 25.75 11.41 -11.40
N ASN A 115 25.98 12.71 -11.26
CA ASN A 115 26.52 13.57 -12.31
C ASN A 115 27.27 14.72 -11.63
N LYS A 116 28.46 14.42 -11.13
CA LYS A 116 29.59 15.35 -10.98
C LYS A 116 30.87 14.52 -10.78
N GLU A 117 31.15 13.62 -11.71
CA GLU A 117 32.54 13.43 -12.14
C GLU A 117 32.76 14.52 -13.18
N ALA A 118 32.90 15.75 -12.68
CA ALA A 118 33.48 16.81 -13.47
C ALA A 118 34.89 16.33 -13.80
N VAL A 119 35.11 16.08 -15.08
CA VAL A 119 36.42 16.12 -15.73
C VAL A 119 37.22 17.27 -15.10
N SER A 120 38.08 16.95 -14.15
CA SER A 120 39.05 17.90 -13.60
C SER A 120 40.17 17.96 -14.63
N SER A 121 40.00 18.83 -15.61
CA SER A 121 40.99 19.14 -16.65
C SER A 121 42.13 20.00 -16.09
N ASP A 122 42.66 19.64 -14.93
CA ASP A 122 43.84 20.27 -14.34
C ASP A 122 45.07 19.45 -14.74
N LEU A 123 45.37 19.49 -16.04
CA LEU A 123 46.74 19.29 -16.49
C LEU A 123 47.51 20.59 -16.23
N PRO A 124 48.61 20.50 -15.47
CA PRO A 124 49.81 21.15 -15.93
C PRO A 124 51.03 20.26 -15.68
N ASP A 125 51.18 19.18 -16.45
CA ASP A 125 52.50 18.60 -16.67
C ASP A 125 52.94 18.98 -18.09
N GLN A 126 53.44 20.22 -18.19
CA GLN A 126 54.31 20.60 -19.29
C GLN A 126 55.51 19.66 -19.23
N SER A 127 55.63 18.74 -20.20
CA SER A 127 56.89 18.04 -20.38
C SER A 127 57.91 19.09 -20.83
N PHE A 128 58.83 19.41 -19.94
CA PHE A 128 60.03 20.14 -20.31
C PHE A 128 60.71 19.32 -21.41
N LYS A 129 60.72 19.87 -22.63
CA LYS A 129 61.65 19.45 -23.67
C LYS A 129 63.04 19.76 -23.14
N GLU A 130 63.67 18.80 -22.48
CA GLU A 130 65.11 18.81 -22.26
C GLU A 130 65.77 18.45 -23.59
N SER A 131 65.99 19.49 -24.39
CA SER A 131 67.00 19.49 -25.44
C SER A 131 68.37 19.49 -24.77
N ALA A 132 68.94 18.31 -24.55
CA ALA A 132 70.36 18.15 -24.28
C ALA A 132 71.02 17.51 -25.51
N THR A 133 71.32 18.35 -26.49
CA THR A 133 72.47 18.18 -27.37
C THR A 133 73.73 18.46 -26.56
N VAL A 134 74.61 17.46 -26.39
CA VAL A 134 76.04 17.45 -26.76
C VAL A 134 76.46 16.00 -26.94
#